data_AF-A0A3B9M1K9-F1
#
_entry.id   AF-A0A3B9M1K9-F1
#
_cell.length_a   1.000
_cell.length_b   1.000
_cell.length_c   1.000
_cell.angle_alpha   90.00
_cell.angle_beta   90.00
_cell.angle_gamma   90.00
#
_symmetry.space_group_name_H-M   'P 1'
#
loop_
_entity.id
_entity.type
_entity.pdbx_description
1 polymer ?
#
loop_
_entity_poly.entity_id
_entity_poly.type
_entity_poly.pdbx_seq_one_letter_code
_entity_poly.pdbx_strand_id
1 'polypeptide(L)' 'MEIKRIGSQPSREGPADWFTGRVRIDPLFEAPEPARVRGASVTF' A
#
# COMPACT_ATOMS: atom_id res chain seq x y z
N MET A 1 17.81 10.79 0.32
CA MET A 1 16.59 10.81 -0.50
C MET A 1 16.36 9.40 -1.02
N GLU A 2 15.21 8.81 -0.74
CA GLU A 2 14.84 7.46 -1.20
C GLU A 2 13.73 7.58 -2.25
N ILE A 3 13.91 6.94 -3.40
CA ILE A 3 12.91 6.94 -4.49
C ILE A 3 12.52 5.50 -4.77
N LYS A 4 11.27 5.16 -4.46
CA LYS A 4 10.67 3.88 -4.84
C LYS A 4 10.07 4.04 -6.23
N ARG A 5 10.66 3.38 -7.23
CA ARG A 5 10.20 3.46 -8.62
C ARG A 5 8.88 2.70 -8.80
N ILE A 6 8.09 3.11 -9.80
CA ILE A 6 6.91 2.36 -10.22
C ILE A 6 7.27 0.87 -10.48
N GLY A 7 6.45 -0.04 -9.96
CA GLY A 7 6.66 -1.49 -10.08
C GLY A 7 7.67 -2.10 -9.09
N SER A 8 8.38 -1.30 -8.28
CA SER A 8 9.32 -1.83 -7.27
C SER A 8 8.65 -2.40 -6.02
N GLN A 9 7.39 -2.04 -5.78
CA GLN A 9 6.60 -2.49 -4.64
C GLN A 9 5.49 -3.42 -5.15
N PRO A 10 5.42 -4.69 -4.69
CA PRO A 10 4.43 -5.64 -5.17
C PRO A 10 3.04 -5.31 -4.62
N SER A 11 2.02 -5.45 -5.47
CA SER A 11 0.62 -5.41 -5.05
C SER A 11 0.28 -6.58 -4.11
N ARG A 12 -0.73 -6.40 -3.28
CA ARG A 12 -1.25 -7.44 -2.37
C ARG A 12 -2.77 -7.52 -2.47
N GLU A 13 -3.32 -8.69 -2.17
CA GLU A 13 -4.76 -8.85 -2.00
C GLU A 13 -5.22 -8.24 -0.68
N GLY A 14 -6.38 -7.57 -0.67
CA GLY A 14 -7.00 -7.04 0.53
C GLY A 14 -7.51 -8.16 1.44
N PRO A 15 -7.27 -8.11 2.76
CA PRO A 15 -7.77 -9.13 3.68
C PRO A 15 -9.30 -9.25 3.63
N ALA A 16 -9.81 -10.49 3.58
CA ALA A 16 -11.25 -10.76 3.53
C ALA A 16 -12.01 -10.26 4.78
N ASP A 17 -11.32 -10.13 5.92
CA ASP A 17 -11.89 -9.57 7.14
C ASP A 17 -12.17 -8.06 7.04
N TRP A 18 -11.53 -7.37 6.08
CA TRP A 18 -11.63 -5.91 5.90
C TRP A 18 -12.44 -5.52 4.66
N PHE A 19 -12.50 -6.41 3.67
CA PHE A 19 -13.10 -6.11 2.37
C PHE A 19 -14.04 -7.22 1.90
N THR A 20 -15.15 -6.81 1.29
CA THR A 20 -16.03 -7.72 0.54
C THR A 20 -15.69 -7.64 -0.94
N GLY A 21 -15.32 -8.78 -1.54
CA GLY A 21 -14.96 -8.87 -2.97
C GLY A 21 -13.46 -8.86 -3.22
N ARG A 22 -13.06 -8.69 -4.50
CA ARG A 22 -11.65 -8.74 -4.91
C ARG A 22 -11.01 -7.37 -4.81
N VAL A 23 -10.31 -7.11 -3.70
CA VAL A 23 -9.60 -5.85 -3.48
C VAL A 23 -8.10 -6.02 -3.69
N ARG A 24 -7.48 -5.06 -4.37
CA ARG A 24 -6.03 -4.99 -4.61
C ARG A 24 -5.44 -3.75 -3.95
N ILE A 25 -4.39 -3.93 -3.16
CA ILE A 25 -3.68 -2.87 -2.44
C ILE A 25 -2.28 -2.70 -3.05
N ASP A 26 -1.98 -1.49 -3.50
CA ASP A 26 -0.65 -1.07 -3.95
C ASP A 26 0.02 -0.17 -2.91
N PRO A 27 1.07 -0.63 -2.21
CA PRO A 27 1.80 0.20 -1.27
C PRO A 27 2.48 1.39 -1.96
N LEU A 28 2.36 2.60 -1.40
CA LEU A 28 3.02 3.80 -1.91
C LEU A 28 4.19 4.20 -1.02
N PHE A 29 3.92 4.47 0.26
CA PHE A 29 4.94 4.89 1.21
C PHE A 29 4.55 4.60 2.67
N GLU A 30 5.58 4.51 3.50
CA GLU A 30 5.50 4.48 4.96
C GLU A 30 6.60 5.43 5.46
N ALA A 31 6.22 6.48 6.18
CA ALA A 31 7.20 7.43 6.67
C ALA A 31 8.01 6.80 7.82
N PRO A 32 9.33 7.02 7.88
CA PRO A 32 10.15 6.54 8.99
C PRO A 32 9.77 7.26 10.29
N GLU A 33 10.10 6.65 11.42
CA GLU A 33 9.94 7.30 12.72
C GLU A 33 10.67 8.66 12.77
N PRO A 34 10.13 9.67 13.46
CA PRO A 34 8.92 9.64 14.31
C PRO A 34 7.61 9.94 13.55
N ALA A 35 7.66 10.08 12.21
CA ALA A 35 6.47 10.36 11.42
C ALA A 35 5.52 9.14 11.42
N ARG A 36 4.21 9.40 11.34
CA ARG A 36 3.16 8.36 11.46
C ARG A 36 2.34 8.15 10.20
N VAL A 37 2.60 8.93 9.15
CA VAL A 37 1.83 8.89 7.91
C VAL A 37 2.23 7.68 7.05
N ARG A 38 1.22 7.03 6.47
CA ARG A 38 1.35 5.92 5.53
C ARG A 38 0.35 6.11 4.39
N GLY A 39 0.63 5.53 3.23
CA GLY A 39 -0.26 5.62 2.08
C GLY A 39 -0.19 4.39 1.19
N ALA A 40 -1.36 4.01 0.66
CA ALA A 40 -1.53 2.97 -0.34
C ALA A 40 -2.62 3.38 -1.34
N SER A 41 -2.52 2.89 -2.57
CA SER A 41 -3.60 2.98 -3.55
C SER A 41 -4.43 1.70 -3.49
N VAL A 42 -5.76 1.82 -3.41
CA VAL A 42 -6.68 0.69 -3.29
C VAL A 42 -7.59 0.64 -4.51
N THR A 43 -7.68 -0.54 -5.12
CA THR A 43 -8.62 -0.83 -6.23
C THR A 43 -9.64 -1.85 -5.75
N PHE A 44 -10.93 -1.56 -5.95
CA PHE A 44 -12.09 -2.38 -5.56
C PHE A 44 -12.68 -3.13 -6.75
#